data_AF-A0A960BQB7-F1
#
_entry.id   AF-A0A960BQB7-F1
#
_cell.length_a   1.000
_cell.length_b   1.000
_cell.length_c   1.000
_cell.angle_alpha   90.00
_cell.angle_beta   90.00
_cell.angle_gamma   90.00
#
_symmetry.space_group_name_H-M   'P 1'
#
loop_
_entity.id
_entity.type
_entity.pdbx_description
1 polymer ?
#
loop_
_entity_poly.entity_id
_entity_poly.type
_entity_poly.pdbx_seq_one_letter_code
_entity_poly.pdbx_strand_id
1 'polypeptide(L)' 'LIVTAILAVLQGSLIYAPFMQAVFGTRALDTQSWVIVLALCTAMFAGVEASKWLWRRVGVSRL' A
#
# COMPACT_ATOMS: atom_id res chain seq x y z
N LEU A 1 -7.63 1.68 -12.67
CA LEU A 1 -6.23 1.55 -13.13
C LEU A 1 -5.58 2.91 -13.38
N ILE A 2 -6.16 3.81 -14.19
CA ILE A 2 -5.60 5.14 -14.47
C ILE A 2 -5.35 5.96 -13.19
N VAL A 3 -6.36 6.05 -12.31
CA VAL A 3 -6.22 6.77 -11.03
C VAL A 3 -5.10 6.19 -10.17
N THR A 4 -5.02 4.87 -10.06
CA THR A 4 -3.97 4.17 -9.30
C THR A 4 -2.57 4.47 -9.85
N ALA A 5 -2.41 4.47 -11.17
CA ALA A 5 -1.15 4.80 -11.81
C ALA A 5 -0.74 6.26 -11.57
N ILE A 6 -1.67 7.20 -11.70
CA ILE A 6 -1.43 8.63 -11.41
C ILE A 6 -1.00 8.80 -9.95
N LEU A 7 -1.72 8.19 -9.01
CA LEU A 7 -1.38 8.26 -7.59
C LEU A 7 -0.01 7.67 -7.30
N ALA A 8 0.35 6.54 -7.91
CA ALA A 8 1.67 5.94 -7.74
C ALA A 8 2.80 6.85 -8.23
N VAL A 9 2.61 7.53 -9.36
CA VAL A 9 3.58 8.51 -9.89
C VAL A 9 3.71 9.71 -8.97
N LEU A 10 2.59 10.27 -8.51
CA LEU A 10 2.61 11.39 -7.55
C LEU A 10 3.27 11.00 -6.23
N GLN A 11 3.01 9.80 -5.74
CA GLN A 11 3.60 9.29 -4.50
C GLN A 11 5.10 9.04 -4.64
N GLY A 12 5.55 8.48 -5.76
CA GLY A 12 6.98 8.36 -6.08
C GLY A 12 7.66 9.72 -6.19
N SER A 13 6.98 10.70 -6.79
CA SER A 13 7.47 12.08 -6.90
C SER A 13 7.66 12.72 -5.52
N LEU A 14 6.71 12.53 -4.59
CA LEU A 14 6.83 13.01 -3.21
C LEU A 14 7.99 12.36 -2.43
N ILE A 15 8.27 11.08 -2.68
CA ILE A 15 9.29 10.32 -1.94
C ILE A 15 10.69 10.59 -2.48
N TYR A 16 10.86 10.88 -3.77
CA TYR A 16 12.18 10.98 -4.41
C TYR A 16 12.51 12.33 -5.04
N ALA A 17 11.53 13.22 -5.29
CA ALA A 17 11.84 14.54 -5.84
C ALA A 17 12.45 15.45 -4.76
N PRO A 18 13.65 16.02 -4.98
CA PRO A 18 14.36 16.78 -3.95
C PRO A 18 13.62 18.06 -3.53
N PHE A 19 12.89 18.70 -4.45
CA PHE A 19 12.02 19.83 -4.13
C PHE A 19 10.89 19.43 -3.18
N MET A 20 10.26 18.27 -3.42
CA MET A 20 9.17 17.78 -2.57
C MET A 20 9.67 17.33 -1.21
N GLN A 21 10.85 16.69 -1.15
CA GLN A 21 11.52 16.36 0.12
C GLN A 21 11.82 17.60 0.96
N ALA A 22 12.29 18.68 0.34
CA ALA A 22 12.57 19.94 1.04
C ALA A 22 11.31 20.64 1.55
N VAL A 23 10.22 20.63 0.77
CA VAL A 23 8.95 21.29 1.14
C VAL A 23 8.19 20.51 2.22
N PHE A 24 8.15 19.18 2.12
CA PHE A 24 7.39 18.32 3.03
C PHE A 24 8.22 17.73 4.18
N GLY A 25 9.54 17.97 4.20
CA GLY A 25 10.45 17.40 5.19
C GLY A 25 10.57 15.88 5.11
N THR A 26 10.24 15.28 3.96
CA THR A 26 10.30 13.84 3.75
C THR A 26 11.73 13.41 3.43
N ARG A 27 12.09 12.19 3.83
CA ARG A 27 13.36 11.55 3.45
C ARG A 27 13.09 10.45 2.45
N ALA A 28 14.04 10.23 1.54
CA ALA A 28 14.02 9.08 0.64
C ALA A 28 13.84 7.81 1.46
N LEU A 29 12.92 6.96 1.02
CA LEU A 29 12.59 5.74 1.75
C LEU A 29 13.74 4.74 1.60
N ASP A 30 14.35 4.38 2.73
CA ASP A 30 15.41 3.35 2.74
C ASP A 30 14.86 1.96 2.36
N THR A 31 15.74 1.09 1.89
CA THR A 31 15.40 -0.26 1.44
C THR A 31 14.75 -1.08 2.57
N GLN A 32 15.17 -0.91 3.83
CA GLN A 32 14.55 -1.59 4.97
C GLN A 32 13.08 -1.16 5.15
N SER A 33 12.80 0.14 5.02
CA SER A 33 11.45 0.68 5.12
C SER A 33 10.54 0.17 4.00
N TRP A 34 11.08 0.00 2.79
CA TRP A 34 10.35 -0.65 1.68
C TRP A 34 9.92 -2.08 2.03
N VAL A 35 10.81 -2.87 2.62
CA VAL A 35 10.50 -4.25 3.04
C VAL A 35 9.40 -4.26 4.10
N ILE A 36 9.45 -3.35 5.07
CA ILE A 36 8.43 -3.24 6.13
C ILE A 36 7.07 -2.88 5.52
N VAL A 37 7.03 -1.89 4.62
CA VAL A 37 5.78 -1.49 3.95
C VAL A 37 5.18 -2.66 3.16
N LEU A 38 5.99 -3.35 2.37
CA LEU A 38 5.53 -4.52 1.62
C LEU A 38 5.00 -5.62 2.54
N ALA A 39 5.72 -5.94 3.62
CA ALA A 39 5.30 -6.94 4.59
C ALA A 39 3.95 -6.60 5.23
N LEU A 40 3.76 -5.34 5.64
CA LEU A 40 2.50 -4.86 6.22
C LEU A 40 1.35 -4.90 5.21
N CYS A 41 1.57 -4.43 3.97
CA CYS A 41 0.56 -4.47 2.91
C CYS A 41 0.14 -5.91 2.60
N THR A 42 1.10 -6.83 2.47
CA THR A 42 0.81 -8.26 2.23
C THR A 42 0.07 -8.88 3.41
N ALA A 43 0.47 -8.61 4.65
CA ALA A 43 -0.20 -9.12 5.84
C ALA A 43 -1.66 -8.63 5.93
N MET A 44 -1.89 -7.34 5.69
CA MET A 44 -3.24 -6.77 5.66
C MET A 44 -4.09 -7.40 4.56
N PHE A 45 -3.54 -7.53 3.35
CA PHE A 45 -4.23 -8.16 2.23
C PHE A 45 -4.59 -9.63 2.53
N ALA A 46 -3.64 -10.39 3.08
CA ALA A 46 -3.86 -11.77 3.49
C ALA A 46 -4.94 -11.88 4.57
N GLY A 47 -4.97 -10.98 5.55
CA GLY A 47 -6.01 -10.94 6.58
C GLY A 47 -7.41 -10.71 6.01
N VAL A 48 -7.54 -9.77 5.06
CA VAL A 48 -8.82 -9.51 4.37
C VAL A 48 -9.23 -10.70 3.50
N GLU A 49 -8.30 -11.29 2.77
CA GLU A 49 -8.60 -12.42 1.89
C GLU A 49 -8.91 -13.70 2.68
N ALA A 50 -8.21 -13.95 3.79
CA ALA A 50 -8.53 -15.03 4.73
C ALA A 50 -9.92 -14.84 5.35
N SER A 51 -10.28 -13.61 5.69
CA SER A 51 -11.62 -13.28 6.15
C SER A 51 -12.64 -13.61 5.07
N LYS A 52 -12.50 -13.09 3.84
CA LYS A 52 -13.39 -13.39 2.72
C LYS A 52 -13.50 -14.89 2.45
N TRP A 53 -12.39 -15.60 2.52
CA TRP A 53 -12.35 -17.05 2.36
C TRP A 53 -13.14 -17.78 3.45
N LEU A 54 -13.00 -17.35 4.71
CA LEU A 54 -13.77 -17.88 5.83
C LEU A 54 -15.28 -17.61 5.66
N TRP A 55 -15.66 -16.40 5.25
CA TRP A 55 -17.07 -16.06 4.96
C TRP A 55 -17.65 -16.94 3.84
N ARG A 56 -16.87 -17.19 2.77
CA ARG A 56 -17.25 -18.12 1.69
C ARG A 56 -17.39 -19.57 2.19
N ARG A 57 -16.53 -20.02 3.11
CA ARG A 57 -16.55 -21.37 3.70
C ARG A 57 -17.71 -21.58 4.66
N VAL A 58 -18.10 -20.56 5.41
CA VAL A 58 -19.19 -20.61 6.40
C VAL A 58 -20.58 -20.43 5.74
N GLY A 59 -20.64 -20.35 4.41
CA GLY A 59 -21.91 -20.31 3.66
C GLY A 59 -22.69 -19.00 3.80
N VAL A 60 -22.11 -17.99 4.43
CA VAL A 60 -22.73 -16.67 4.56
C VAL A 60 -22.45 -15.89 3.28
N SER A 61 -23.27 -16.17 2.26
CA SER A 61 -23.47 -15.27 1.13
C SER A 61 -24.20 -14.03 1.66
N ARG A 62 -23.46 -13.00 2.11
CA ARG A 62 -24.09 -11.73 2.48
C ARG A 62 -24.50 -10.98 1.20
N LEU A 63 -25.78 -10.58 1.20
CA LEU A 63 -26.45 -9.68 0.26
C LEU A 63 -25.62 -8.43 -0.08
#